data_AF-A0A6L3V8A1-F1
#
_entry.id   AF-A0A6L3V8A1-F1
#
_cell.length_a   1.000
_cell.length_b   1.000
_cell.length_c   1.000
_cell.angle_alpha   90.00
_cell.angle_beta   90.00
_cell.angle_gamma   90.00
#
_symmetry.space_group_name_H-M   'P 1'
#
loop_
_entity.id
_entity.type
_entity.pdbx_description
1 polymer ?
#
loop_
_entity_poly.entity_id
_entity_poly.type
_entity_poly.pdbx_seq_one_letter_code
_entity_poly.pdbx_strand_id
1 'polypeptide(L)'
;MMKTKFIFPLLILITWLGLIVAFQWSLIEWINITFLVGLLSLLAFTLVKITETGFFQLFTSGFKKINITLIPKSRSHQRIDDQLNNDPNLQQFKKNYLNFLNNITFKLSITTMLLSLIGLIIFYQ
;
A
#
# COMPACT_ATOMS: atom_id res chain seq x y z
N MET A 1 -17.27 -15.43 -11.31
CA MET A 1 -16.08 -14.58 -11.09
C MET A 1 -16.30 -13.37 -10.16
N MET A 2 -17.53 -13.00 -9.77
CA MET A 2 -17.79 -11.87 -8.85
C MET A 2 -17.60 -12.19 -7.36
N LYS A 3 -17.70 -13.46 -6.95
CA LYS A 3 -17.73 -13.86 -5.53
C LYS A 3 -16.43 -13.50 -4.77
N THR A 4 -15.26 -13.62 -5.39
CA THR A 4 -13.97 -13.38 -4.71
C THR A 4 -13.68 -11.90 -4.41
N LYS A 5 -14.27 -10.96 -5.15
CA LYS A 5 -14.02 -9.53 -4.94
C LYS A 5 -14.69 -8.98 -3.68
N PHE A 6 -15.81 -9.58 -3.25
CA PHE A 6 -16.57 -9.18 -2.07
C PHE A 6 -16.13 -9.86 -0.77
N ILE A 7 -15.40 -10.99 -0.85
CA ILE A 7 -14.94 -11.70 0.34
C ILE A 7 -13.98 -10.86 1.17
N PHE A 8 -13.06 -10.13 0.52
CA PHE A 8 -12.05 -9.34 1.20
C PHE A 8 -12.61 -8.21 2.10
N PRO A 9 -13.50 -7.30 1.60
CA PRO A 9 -14.10 -6.30 2.47
C PRO A 9 -14.99 -6.94 3.56
N LEU A 10 -15.67 -8.05 3.26
CA LEU A 10 -16.47 -8.76 4.26
C LEU A 10 -15.61 -9.31 5.42
N LEU A 11 -14.43 -9.85 5.12
CA LEU A 11 -13.47 -10.28 6.15
C LEU A 11 -13.00 -9.11 7.02
N ILE A 12 -12.74 -7.93 6.42
CA ILE A 12 -12.38 -6.72 7.16
C ILE A 12 -13.52 -6.32 8.10
N LEU A 13 -14.77 -6.34 7.64
CA LEU A 13 -15.94 -6.04 8.47
C LEU A 13 -16.05 -7.00 9.66
N ILE A 14 -15.95 -8.30 9.41
CA ILE A 14 -15.99 -9.32 10.48
C ILE A 14 -14.86 -9.10 11.49
N THR A 15 -13.67 -8.74 11.02
CA THR A 15 -12.52 -8.46 11.89
C THR A 15 -12.80 -7.26 12.80
N TRP A 16 -13.36 -6.16 12.27
CA TRP A 16 -13.72 -4.99 13.08
C TRP A 16 -14.84 -5.26 14.07
N LEU A 17 -15.82 -6.09 13.71
CA LEU A 17 -16.87 -6.55 14.62
C LEU A 17 -16.29 -7.45 15.72
N GLY A 18 -15.31 -8.30 15.41
CA GLY A 18 -14.59 -9.07 16.42
C GLY A 18 -13.82 -8.18 17.41
N LEU A 19 -13.15 -7.15 16.89
CA LEU A 19 -12.35 -6.23 17.71
C LEU A 19 -13.22 -5.39 18.65
N ILE A 20 -14.35 -4.85 18.18
CA ILE A 20 -15.22 -4.02 19.04
C ILE A 20 -15.77 -4.85 20.22
N VAL A 21 -16.11 -6.11 20.00
CA VAL A 21 -16.60 -7.02 21.05
C VAL A 21 -15.47 -7.43 22.00
N ALA A 22 -14.29 -7.74 21.47
CA ALA A 22 -13.15 -8.20 22.28
C ALA A 22 -12.59 -7.12 23.20
N PHE A 23 -12.51 -5.87 22.72
CA PHE A 23 -11.94 -4.75 23.45
C PHE A 23 -12.97 -3.86 24.16
N GLN A 24 -14.26 -4.15 23.99
CA GLN A 24 -15.38 -3.38 24.57
C GLN A 24 -15.28 -1.87 24.26
N TRP A 25 -14.79 -1.52 23.07
CA TRP A 25 -14.61 -0.13 22.68
C TRP A 25 -15.94 0.61 22.62
N SER A 26 -15.92 1.86 23.08
CA SER A 26 -17.03 2.78 22.84
C SER A 26 -17.16 3.10 21.34
N LEU A 27 -18.35 3.52 20.92
CA LEU A 27 -18.62 3.80 19.51
C LEU A 27 -17.68 4.88 18.95
N ILE A 28 -17.33 5.90 19.76
CA ILE A 28 -16.42 6.97 19.37
C ILE A 28 -14.96 6.48 19.22
N GLU A 29 -14.48 5.62 20.12
CA GLU A 29 -13.15 5.03 20.02
C GLU A 29 -13.03 4.16 18.77
N TRP A 30 -14.05 3.37 18.49
CA TRP A 30 -14.08 2.54 17.29
C TRP A 30 -14.07 3.38 16.01
N ILE A 31 -14.84 4.48 15.94
CA ILE A 31 -14.80 5.43 14.82
C ILE A 31 -13.39 6.00 14.62
N ASN A 32 -12.74 6.42 15.70
CA ASN A 32 -11.40 7.03 15.64
C ASN A 32 -10.32 6.03 15.20
N ILE A 33 -10.35 4.81 15.76
CA ILE A 33 -9.36 3.78 15.42
C ILE A 33 -9.57 3.29 13.99
N THR A 34 -10.82 3.07 13.56
CA THR A 34 -11.12 2.68 12.17
C THR A 34 -10.70 3.78 11.18
N PHE A 35 -10.93 5.05 11.52
CA PHE A 35 -10.46 6.18 10.73
C PHE A 35 -8.93 6.21 10.60
N LEU A 36 -8.24 6.08 11.74
CA LEU A 36 -6.78 6.10 11.79
C LEU A 36 -6.17 4.97 10.94
N VAL A 37 -6.69 3.75 11.07
CA VAL A 37 -6.26 2.60 10.26
C VAL A 37 -6.52 2.86 8.76
N GLY A 38 -7.67 3.44 8.43
CA GLY A 38 -7.99 3.80 7.05
C GLY A 38 -7.04 4.83 6.46
N LEU A 39 -6.65 5.84 7.25
CA LEU A 39 -5.70 6.88 6.86
C LEU A 39 -4.28 6.32 6.70
N LEU A 40 -3.81 5.51 7.65
CA LEU A 40 -2.50 4.86 7.57
C LEU A 40 -2.41 3.93 6.35
N SER A 41 -3.47 3.18 6.06
CA SER A 41 -3.54 2.33 4.87
C SER A 41 -3.57 3.15 3.58
N LEU A 42 -4.23 4.30 3.57
CA LEU A 42 -4.22 5.21 2.41
C LEU A 42 -2.81 5.77 2.17
N LEU A 43 -2.11 6.14 3.24
CA LEU A 43 -0.74 6.62 3.18
C LEU A 43 0.17 5.53 2.61
N ALA A 44 0.07 4.30 3.10
CA ALA A 44 0.80 3.15 2.57
C ALA A 44 0.48 2.91 1.08
N PHE A 45 -0.79 2.99 0.68
CA PHE A 45 -1.19 2.90 -0.73
C PHE A 45 -0.53 3.97 -1.59
N THR A 46 -0.56 5.22 -1.14
CA THR A 46 0.07 6.34 -1.86
C THR A 46 1.58 6.14 -1.99
N LEU A 47 2.26 5.68 -0.94
CA LEU A 47 3.69 5.37 -0.99
C LEU A 47 4.00 4.30 -2.04
N VAL A 48 3.24 3.20 -2.05
CA VAL A 48 3.41 2.14 -3.06
C VAL A 48 3.14 2.69 -4.46
N LYS A 49 2.11 3.53 -4.64
CA LYS A 49 1.85 4.18 -5.92
C LYS A 49 2.99 5.07 -6.40
N ILE A 50 3.61 5.86 -5.52
CA ILE A 50 4.78 6.68 -5.85
C ILE A 50 5.97 5.79 -6.29
N THR A 51 6.12 4.59 -5.73
CA THR A 51 7.17 3.66 -6.20
C THR A 51 6.86 3.08 -7.57
N GLU A 52 5.58 2.84 -7.91
CA GLU A 52 5.17 2.36 -9.24
C GLU A 52 5.31 3.43 -10.32
N THR A 53 5.09 4.72 -10.01
CA THR A 53 5.18 5.80 -11.01
C THR A 53 6.59 6.06 -11.51
N GLY A 54 7.61 5.40 -10.94
CA GLY A 54 9.01 5.60 -11.31
C GLY A 54 9.60 6.90 -10.77
N PHE A 55 8.91 7.59 -9.85
CA PHE A 55 9.41 8.81 -9.22
C PHE A 55 10.81 8.62 -8.62
N PHE A 56 10.99 7.56 -7.84
CA PHE A 56 12.31 7.24 -7.26
C PHE A 56 13.35 6.92 -8.33
N GLN A 57 12.95 6.31 -9.45
CA GLN A 57 13.87 6.03 -10.56
C GLN A 57 14.32 7.32 -11.24
N LEU A 58 13.40 8.27 -11.47
CA LEU A 58 13.72 9.61 -11.99
C LEU A 58 14.63 10.39 -11.02
N PHE A 59 14.26 10.43 -9.74
CA PHE A 59 15.03 11.10 -8.68
C PHE A 59 16.44 10.53 -8.59
N THR A 60 16.58 9.22 -8.41
CA THR A 60 17.90 8.56 -8.29
C THR A 60 18.70 8.59 -9.58
N SER A 61 18.06 8.65 -10.76
CA SER A 61 18.77 8.85 -12.03
C SER A 61 19.44 10.22 -12.10
N GLY A 62 18.83 11.26 -11.54
CA GLY A 62 19.45 12.58 -11.38
C GLY A 62 20.73 12.51 -10.53
N PHE A 63 20.66 11.87 -9.36
CA PHE A 63 21.84 11.67 -8.50
C PHE A 63 22.90 10.77 -9.13
N LYS A 64 22.51 9.71 -9.84
CA LYS A 64 23.44 8.85 -10.58
C LYS A 64 24.21 9.64 -11.63
N LYS A 65 23.57 10.57 -12.35
CA LYS A 65 24.26 11.42 -13.33
C LYS A 65 25.33 12.28 -12.67
N ILE A 66 25.04 12.88 -11.51
CA ILE A 66 26.00 13.68 -10.74
C ILE A 66 27.14 12.80 -10.20
N ASN A 67 26.82 11.61 -9.68
CA ASN A 67 27.82 10.71 -9.11
C ASN A 67 28.75 10.11 -10.16
N ILE A 68 28.25 9.75 -11.35
CA ILE A 68 29.10 9.22 -12.44
C ILE A 68 30.13 10.27 -12.91
N THR A 69 29.81 11.56 -12.77
CA THR A 69 30.76 12.66 -13.03
C THR A 69 31.89 12.70 -11.99
N LEU A 70 31.66 12.24 -10.75
CA LEU A 70 32.62 12.27 -9.65
C LEU A 70 33.36 10.94 -9.46
N ILE A 71 32.67 9.81 -9.65
CA ILE A 71 33.20 8.45 -9.44
C ILE A 71 32.72 7.57 -10.60
N PRO A 72 33.62 7.14 -11.52
CA PRO A 72 33.26 6.26 -12.61
C PRO A 72 32.85 4.88 -12.08
N LYS A 73 31.74 4.36 -12.60
CA LYS A 73 31.19 3.06 -12.19
C LYS A 73 32.01 1.91 -12.78
N SER A 74 32.24 0.83 -12.01
CA SER A 74 32.98 -0.33 -12.52
C SER A 74 32.15 -1.14 -13.54
N ARG A 75 32.84 -1.76 -14.51
CA ARG A 75 32.20 -2.62 -15.52
C ARG A 75 31.49 -3.84 -14.93
N SER A 76 31.96 -4.36 -13.79
CA SER A 76 31.32 -5.49 -13.11
C SER A 76 29.98 -5.08 -12.49
N HIS A 77 29.90 -3.90 -11.87
CA HIS A 77 28.63 -3.37 -11.35
C HIS A 77 27.62 -3.09 -12.46
N GLN A 78 28.09 -2.61 -13.62
CA GLN A 78 27.21 -2.33 -14.76
C GLN A 78 26.59 -3.60 -15.33
N ARG A 79 27.38 -4.67 -15.48
CA ARG A 79 26.90 -5.99 -15.94
C ARG A 79 25.85 -6.60 -14.99
N ILE A 80 26.05 -6.48 -13.68
CA ILE A 80 25.10 -7.00 -12.69
C ILE A 80 23.78 -6.21 -12.75
N ASP A 81 23.85 -4.89 -12.84
CA ASP A 81 22.64 -4.06 -13.00
C ASP A 81 21.87 -4.42 -14.28
N ASP A 82 22.57 -4.67 -15.40
CA ASP A 82 21.94 -5.06 -16.66
C ASP A 82 21.30 -6.45 -16.56
N GLN A 83 21.93 -7.41 -15.86
CA GLN A 83 21.34 -8.73 -15.62
C GLN A 83 20.09 -8.65 -14.76
N LEU A 84 20.12 -7.89 -13.66
CA LEU A 84 18.97 -7.70 -12.77
C LEU A 84 17.81 -6.97 -13.46
N ASN A 85 18.12 -5.98 -14.29
CA ASN A 85 17.09 -5.23 -15.02
C ASN A 85 16.46 -6.06 -16.14
N ASN A 86 17.16 -7.06 -16.69
CA ASN A 86 16.64 -7.91 -17.77
C ASN A 86 16.06 -9.24 -17.28
N ASP A 87 16.09 -9.53 -15.97
CA ASP A 87 15.50 -10.74 -15.42
C ASP A 87 13.95 -10.65 -15.44
N PRO A 88 13.26 -11.44 -16.27
CA PRO A 88 11.81 -11.39 -16.40
C PRO A 88 11.10 -11.86 -15.13
N ASN A 89 11.67 -12.83 -14.39
CA ASN A 89 11.07 -13.36 -13.18
C ASN A 89 11.08 -12.29 -12.08
N LEU A 90 12.18 -11.56 -11.94
CA LEU A 90 12.32 -10.51 -10.95
C LEU A 90 11.37 -9.33 -11.25
N GLN A 91 11.27 -8.92 -12.51
CA GLN A 91 10.31 -7.89 -12.92
C GLN A 91 8.87 -8.31 -12.65
N GLN A 92 8.51 -9.55 -13.00
CA GLN A 92 7.17 -10.07 -12.80
C GLN A 92 6.83 -10.20 -11.30
N PHE A 93 7.77 -10.68 -10.48
CA PHE A 93 7.63 -10.73 -9.03
C PHE A 93 7.37 -9.34 -8.44
N LYS A 94 8.20 -8.35 -8.80
CA LYS A 94 8.03 -6.96 -8.34
C LYS A 94 6.67 -6.41 -8.73
N LYS A 95 6.25 -6.59 -9.99
CA LYS A 95 4.95 -6.12 -10.48
C LYS A 95 3.80 -6.80 -9.75
N ASN A 96 3.86 -8.11 -9.54
CA ASN A 96 2.83 -8.87 -8.83
C ASN A 96 2.74 -8.44 -7.36
N TYR A 97 3.88 -8.26 -6.70
CA TYR A 97 3.94 -7.83 -5.31
C TYR A 97 3.40 -6.41 -5.12
N LEU A 98 3.78 -5.46 -5.97
CA LEU A 98 3.27 -4.09 -5.93
C LEU A 98 1.76 -4.03 -6.21
N ASN A 99 1.28 -4.78 -7.21
CA ASN A 99 -0.15 -4.90 -7.50
C ASN A 99 -0.94 -5.51 -6.34
N PHE A 100 -0.37 -6.53 -5.69
CA PHE A 100 -0.98 -7.17 -4.53
C PHE A 100 -1.09 -6.19 -3.35
N LEU A 101 0.02 -5.51 -3.01
CA LEU A 101 0.05 -4.49 -1.97
C LEU A 101 -0.95 -3.38 -2.25
N ASN A 102 -0.93 -2.80 -3.46
CA ASN A 102 -1.85 -1.74 -3.86
C ASN A 102 -3.31 -2.16 -3.74
N ASN A 103 -3.66 -3.36 -4.21
CA ASN A 103 -5.03 -3.84 -4.13
C ASN A 103 -5.48 -4.04 -2.67
N ILE A 104 -4.60 -4.49 -1.78
CA ILE A 104 -4.93 -4.69 -0.37
C ILE A 104 -5.05 -3.36 0.36
N THR A 105 -4.04 -2.49 0.27
CA THR A 105 -4.00 -1.22 1.00
C THR A 105 -5.11 -0.27 0.56
N PHE A 106 -5.43 -0.25 -0.74
CA PHE A 106 -6.56 0.52 -1.27
C PHE A 106 -7.90 0.01 -0.73
N LYS A 107 -8.16 -1.30 -0.84
CA LYS A 107 -9.41 -1.89 -0.35
C LYS A 107 -9.55 -1.70 1.15
N LEU A 108 -8.49 -1.96 1.91
CA LEU A 108 -8.51 -1.80 3.36
C LEU A 108 -8.78 -0.35 3.75
N SER A 109 -8.13 0.61 3.11
CA SER A 109 -8.35 2.03 3.34
C SER A 109 -9.80 2.45 3.08
N ILE A 110 -10.35 2.14 1.90
CA ILE A 110 -11.74 2.51 1.57
C ILE A 110 -12.73 1.86 2.52
N THR A 111 -12.57 0.56 2.79
CA THR A 111 -13.53 -0.18 3.61
C THR A 111 -13.56 0.36 5.04
N THR A 112 -12.40 0.69 5.61
CA THR A 112 -12.28 1.21 6.98
C THR A 112 -12.68 2.67 7.10
N MET A 113 -12.39 3.51 6.11
CA MET A 113 -12.90 4.88 6.05
C MET A 113 -14.42 4.93 5.92
N LEU A 114 -15.02 4.09 5.07
CA LEU A 114 -16.48 3.99 4.97
C LEU A 114 -17.10 3.54 6.30
N LEU A 115 -16.44 2.61 6.99
CA LEU A 115 -16.87 2.15 8.31
C LEU A 115 -16.92 3.28 9.33
N SER A 116 -15.85 4.06 9.38
CA SER A 116 -15.75 5.22 10.26
C SER A 116 -16.82 6.26 9.94
N LEU A 117 -17.05 6.56 8.64
CA LEU A 117 -18.11 7.47 8.21
C LEU A 117 -19.50 7.00 8.61
N ILE A 118 -19.80 5.70 8.41
CA ILE A 118 -21.09 5.11 8.84
C ILE A 118 -21.23 5.22 10.36
N GLY A 119 -20.18 4.89 11.11
CA GLY A 119 -20.19 5.02 12.57
C GLY A 119 -20.44 6.46 13.01
N LEU A 120 -19.82 7.44 12.34
CA LEU A 120 -19.99 8.86 12.64
C LEU A 120 -21.43 9.32 12.37
N ILE A 121 -22.03 8.88 11.26
CA ILE A 121 -23.45 9.16 10.96
C ILE A 121 -24.35 8.59 12.07
N ILE A 122 -24.12 7.35 12.49
CA ILE A 122 -24.90 6.70 13.56
C ILE A 122 -24.71 7.41 14.91
N PHE A 123 -23.50 7.91 15.21
CA PHE A 123 -23.21 8.56 16.49
C PHE A 123 -23.92 9.91 16.66
N TYR A 124 -24.07 10.67 15.57
CA TYR A 124 -24.65 12.01 15.58
C TYR A 124 -26.15 12.04 15.27
N GLN A 125 -26.77 10.89 14.98
CA GLN A 125 -28.19 10.75 14.68
C GLN A 125 -28.96 10.30 15.92
#